data_AF-A0A504M7X0-F1
#
_entry.id   AF-A0A504M7X0-F1
#
_cell.length_a   1.000
_cell.length_b   1.000
_cell.length_c   1.000
_cell.angle_alpha   90.00
_cell.angle_beta   90.00
_cell.angle_gamma   90.00
#
_symmetry.space_group_name_H-M   'P 1'
#
loop_
_entity.id
_entity.type
_entity.pdbx_description
1 polymer ?
#
loop_
_entity_poly.entity_id
_entity_poly.type
_entity_poly.pdbx_seq_one_letter_code
_entity_poly.pdbx_strand_id
1 'polypeptide(L)'
;MPTLSDSYEVIGRILAKLILNGLRRQELEAKHVFSEQYPTGDDVHHFVDVMEWLRAEGLVTVLSQNIAGGYFGAQLTAKGIAAIEKGAFNGSTSIREAVEGKPGGLSAESYGKIGSLIGGLIGGFAQSAG
;
A
#
# COMPACT_ATOMS: atom_id res chain seq x y z
N MET A 1 -1.75 -19.10 -5.41
CA MET A 1 -2.72 -18.02 -5.65
C MET A 1 -2.86 -17.20 -4.38
N PRO A 2 -2.59 -15.88 -4.43
CA PRO A 2 -2.75 -15.00 -3.29
C PRO A 2 -4.21 -14.91 -2.84
N THR A 3 -4.42 -14.83 -1.54
CA THR A 3 -5.72 -14.53 -0.93
C THR A 3 -5.92 -13.02 -0.82
N LEU A 4 -7.15 -12.59 -0.55
CA LEU A 4 -7.43 -11.19 -0.26
C LEU A 4 -6.69 -10.70 1.00
N SER A 5 -6.47 -11.59 1.98
CA SER A 5 -5.67 -11.25 3.17
C SER A 5 -4.22 -10.97 2.80
N ASP A 6 -3.65 -11.75 1.89
CA ASP A 6 -2.29 -11.52 1.39
C ASP A 6 -2.22 -10.16 0.67
N SER A 7 -3.22 -9.83 -0.14
CA SER A 7 -3.33 -8.51 -0.78
C SER A 7 -3.40 -7.37 0.23
N TYR A 8 -4.14 -7.53 1.33
CA TYR A 8 -4.18 -6.51 2.38
C TYR A 8 -2.82 -6.29 3.03
N GLU A 9 -2.05 -7.35 3.26
CA GLU A 9 -0.70 -7.21 3.77
C GLU A 9 0.20 -6.44 2.78
N VAL A 10 0.17 -6.79 1.49
CA VAL A 10 0.93 -6.12 0.43
C VAL A 10 0.56 -4.64 0.33
N ILE A 11 -0.74 -4.31 0.38
CA ILE A 11 -1.23 -2.91 0.43
C ILE A 11 -0.61 -2.17 1.62
N GLY A 12 -0.69 -2.76 2.82
CA GLY A 12 -0.16 -2.13 4.03
C GLY A 12 1.34 -1.84 3.94
N ARG A 13 2.11 -2.79 3.39
CA ARG A 13 3.56 -2.65 3.20
C ARG A 13 3.92 -1.57 2.18
N ILE A 14 3.23 -1.51 1.04
CA ILE A 14 3.41 -0.47 0.02
C ILE A 14 3.13 0.91 0.63
N LEU A 15 1.99 1.08 1.28
CA LEU A 15 1.60 2.35 1.88
C LEU A 15 2.58 2.77 2.96
N ALA A 16 3.03 1.85 3.81
CA ALA A 16 4.01 2.17 4.84
C ALA A 16 5.33 2.66 4.24
N LYS A 17 5.81 2.03 3.17
CA LYS A 17 7.03 2.47 2.48
C LYS A 17 6.88 3.87 1.87
N LEU A 18 5.71 4.16 1.28
CA LEU A 18 5.41 5.48 0.74
C LEU A 18 5.33 6.53 1.86
N ILE A 19 4.67 6.23 2.98
CA ILE A 19 4.54 7.10 4.16
C ILE A 19 5.92 7.49 4.70
N LEU A 20 6.79 6.52 4.96
CA LEU A 20 8.10 6.75 5.57
C LEU A 20 9.04 7.62 4.71
N ASN A 21 8.73 7.78 3.43
CA ASN A 21 9.48 8.61 2.49
C ASN A 21 8.74 9.90 2.09
N GLY A 22 7.56 10.15 2.68
CA GLY A 22 6.72 11.32 2.42
C GLY A 22 6.35 11.48 0.94
N LEU A 23 6.35 12.73 0.46
CA LEU A 23 6.06 13.08 -0.94
C LEU A 23 7.26 12.84 -1.88
N ARG A 24 8.28 12.07 -1.51
CA ARG A 24 9.35 11.75 -2.47
C ARG A 24 8.86 10.70 -3.47
N ARG A 25 9.23 10.91 -4.73
CA ARG A 25 9.09 9.92 -5.80
C ARG A 25 10.02 8.75 -5.52
N GLN A 26 9.49 7.54 -5.56
CA GLN A 26 10.21 6.33 -5.15
C GLN A 26 10.21 5.27 -6.25
N GLU A 27 11.24 4.45 -6.23
CA GLU A 27 11.22 3.17 -6.92
C GLU A 27 10.61 2.12 -5.98
N LEU A 28 9.62 1.38 -6.48
CA LEU A 28 8.96 0.30 -5.78
C LEU A 28 9.02 -0.99 -6.61
N GLU A 29 9.35 -2.08 -5.96
CA GLU A 29 9.50 -3.40 -6.55
C GLU A 29 9.03 -4.42 -5.52
N ALA A 30 8.71 -5.65 -5.97
CA ALA A 30 8.28 -6.72 -5.09
C ALA A 30 9.27 -6.95 -3.92
N LYS A 31 10.59 -6.91 -4.18
CA LYS A 31 11.65 -7.08 -3.16
C LYS A 31 11.64 -6.01 -2.06
N HIS A 32 10.99 -4.88 -2.30
CA HIS A 32 10.85 -3.82 -1.29
C HIS A 32 9.66 -4.04 -0.35
N VAL A 33 8.78 -4.98 -0.70
CA VAL A 33 7.51 -5.25 -0.01
C VAL A 33 7.58 -6.61 0.66
N PHE A 34 7.97 -7.64 -0.07
CA PHE A 34 8.16 -8.99 0.46
C PHE A 34 9.46 -9.09 1.26
N SER A 35 9.45 -9.91 2.31
CA SER A 35 10.61 -10.13 3.19
C SER A 35 11.70 -10.99 2.53
N GLU A 36 11.39 -11.65 1.43
CA GLU A 36 12.31 -12.51 0.72
C GLU A 36 13.29 -11.70 -0.13
N GLN A 37 14.58 -12.05 -0.06
CA GLN A 37 15.63 -11.38 -0.83
C GLN A 37 15.43 -11.52 -2.34
N TYR A 38 14.75 -12.58 -2.78
CA TYR A 38 14.41 -12.86 -4.17
C TYR A 38 12.93 -13.28 -4.27
N PRO A 39 12.01 -12.34 -4.52
CA PRO A 39 10.59 -12.64 -4.69
C PRO A 39 10.39 -13.64 -5.84
N THR A 40 9.42 -14.52 -5.69
CA THR A 40 9.01 -15.44 -6.75
C THR A 40 8.27 -14.69 -7.87
N GLY A 41 8.07 -15.34 -9.02
CA GLY A 41 7.26 -14.76 -10.10
C GLY A 41 5.82 -14.45 -9.67
N ASP A 42 5.25 -15.29 -8.80
CA ASP A 42 3.92 -15.08 -8.24
C ASP A 42 3.88 -13.86 -7.31
N ASP A 43 4.92 -13.64 -6.51
CA ASP A 43 5.05 -12.44 -5.66
C ASP A 43 5.15 -11.17 -6.51
N VAL A 44 5.92 -11.22 -7.60
CA VAL A 44 6.04 -10.11 -8.55
C VAL A 44 4.69 -9.78 -9.17
N HIS A 45 3.96 -10.79 -9.66
CA HIS A 45 2.61 -10.59 -10.21
C HIS A 45 1.65 -10.02 -9.17
N HIS A 46 1.66 -10.56 -7.95
CA HIS A 46 0.80 -10.09 -6.87
C HIS A 46 1.08 -8.63 -6.49
N PHE A 47 2.36 -8.25 -6.39
CA PHE A 47 2.75 -6.85 -6.17
C PHE A 47 2.29 -5.94 -7.30
N VAL A 48 2.46 -6.37 -8.55
CA VAL A 48 2.02 -5.61 -9.74
C VAL A 48 0.52 -5.38 -9.71
N ASP A 49 -0.27 -6.42 -9.45
CA ASP A 49 -1.74 -6.34 -9.39
C ASP A 49 -2.21 -5.39 -8.28
N VAL A 50 -1.59 -5.44 -7.10
CA VAL A 50 -1.91 -4.54 -5.99
C VAL A 50 -1.53 -3.09 -6.32
N MET A 51 -0.35 -2.85 -6.92
CA MET A 51 0.07 -1.51 -7.34
C MET A 51 -0.87 -0.92 -8.40
N GLU A 52 -1.28 -1.71 -9.39
CA GLU A 52 -2.23 -1.27 -10.40
C GLU A 52 -3.60 -0.97 -9.79
N TRP A 53 -4.08 -1.78 -8.85
CA TRP A 53 -5.32 -1.51 -8.14
C TRP A 53 -5.25 -0.20 -7.33
N LEU A 54 -4.19 0.02 -6.56
CA LEU A 54 -3.99 1.28 -5.82
C LEU A 54 -3.92 2.50 -6.75
N ARG A 55 -3.33 2.33 -7.94
CA ARG A 55 -3.24 3.37 -8.96
C ARG A 55 -4.60 3.67 -9.59
N ALA A 56 -5.36 2.63 -9.92
CA ALA A 56 -6.72 2.74 -10.49
C ALA A 56 -7.68 3.41 -9.50
N GLU A 57 -7.56 3.08 -8.22
CA GLU A 57 -8.29 3.75 -7.13
C GLU A 57 -7.80 5.17 -6.85
N GLY A 58 -6.73 5.62 -7.52
CA GLY A 58 -6.18 6.96 -7.38
C GLY A 58 -5.53 7.22 -6.03
N LEU A 59 -5.13 6.19 -5.27
CA LEU A 59 -4.40 6.33 -4.01
C LEU A 59 -2.91 6.60 -4.24
N VAL A 60 -2.36 6.04 -5.31
CA VAL A 60 -0.97 6.24 -5.71
C VAL A 60 -0.89 6.74 -7.15
N THR A 61 0.18 7.47 -7.45
CA THR A 61 0.60 7.80 -8.82
C THR A 61 1.97 7.19 -9.08
N VAL A 62 2.27 6.91 -10.34
CA VAL A 62 3.55 6.37 -10.82
C VAL A 62 3.91 7.09 -12.12
N LEU A 63 5.20 7.27 -12.40
CA LEU A 63 5.66 7.86 -13.66
C LEU A 63 5.75 6.82 -14.78
N SER A 64 6.27 5.64 -14.44
CA SER A 64 6.44 4.55 -15.39
C SER A 64 6.55 3.20 -14.68
N GLN A 65 6.24 2.13 -15.40
CA GLN A 65 6.47 0.75 -14.99
C GLN A 65 7.55 0.14 -15.88
N ASN A 66 8.40 -0.71 -15.31
CA ASN A 66 9.40 -1.48 -16.06
C ASN A 66 8.90 -2.89 -16.40
N ILE A 67 9.59 -3.55 -17.33
CA ILE A 67 9.22 -4.89 -17.82
C ILE A 67 9.29 -5.96 -16.71
N ALA A 68 10.11 -5.75 -15.68
CA ALA A 68 10.25 -6.65 -14.54
C ALA A 68 9.19 -6.43 -13.44
N GLY A 69 8.18 -5.57 -13.67
CA GLY A 69 7.11 -5.29 -12.72
C GLY A 69 7.44 -4.25 -11.65
N GLY A 70 8.57 -3.56 -11.75
CA GLY A 70 8.92 -2.44 -10.88
C GLY A 70 8.29 -1.13 -11.34
N TYR A 71 8.04 -0.22 -10.39
CA TYR A 71 7.44 1.09 -10.63
C TYR A 71 8.42 2.20 -10.27
N PHE A 72 8.57 3.17 -11.16
CA PHE A 72 9.36 4.36 -10.97
C PHE A 72 8.49 5.57 -10.69
N GLY A 73 8.93 6.39 -9.74
CA GLY A 73 8.25 7.62 -9.36
C GLY A 73 6.93 7.39 -8.64
N ALA A 74 6.80 6.28 -7.91
CA ALA A 74 5.64 6.01 -7.07
C ALA A 74 5.52 7.05 -5.95
N GLN A 75 4.31 7.54 -5.72
CA GLN A 75 4.01 8.57 -4.72
C GLN A 75 2.53 8.46 -4.28
N LEU A 76 2.23 8.84 -3.04
CA LEU A 76 0.84 9.04 -2.60
C LEU A 76 0.21 10.22 -3.35
N THR A 77 -1.06 10.07 -3.72
CA THR A 77 -1.88 11.20 -4.18
C THR A 77 -2.50 11.94 -2.99
N ALA A 78 -3.18 13.06 -3.23
CA ALA A 78 -4.00 13.71 -2.20
C ALA A 78 -5.10 12.77 -1.66
N LYS A 79 -5.70 11.91 -2.50
CA LYS A 79 -6.68 10.89 -2.07
C LYS A 79 -6.00 9.84 -1.20
N GLY A 80 -4.81 9.39 -1.58
CA GLY A 80 -3.99 8.47 -0.78
C GLY A 80 -3.67 9.02 0.60
N ILE A 81 -3.22 10.28 0.67
CA ILE A 81 -2.95 10.98 1.93
C ILE A 81 -4.22 11.06 2.78
N ALA A 82 -5.35 11.51 2.21
CA ALA A 82 -6.60 11.58 2.95
C ALA A 82 -7.04 10.21 3.51
N ALA A 83 -6.80 9.12 2.78
CA ALA A 83 -7.12 7.78 3.23
C ALA A 83 -6.27 7.34 4.44
N ILE A 84 -4.95 7.61 4.42
CA ILE A 84 -4.05 7.23 5.53
C ILE A 84 -4.20 8.13 6.77
N GLU A 85 -4.70 9.36 6.61
CA GLU A 85 -5.03 10.25 7.73
C GLU A 85 -6.38 9.90 8.38
N LYS A 86 -7.39 9.53 7.57
CA LYS A 86 -8.74 9.21 8.07
C LYS A 86 -8.85 7.80 8.68
N GLY A 87 -7.98 6.87 8.27
CA GLY A 87 -8.01 5.50 8.78
C GLY A 87 -7.61 5.44 10.25
N ALA A 88 -8.55 5.09 11.14
CA ALA A 88 -8.25 4.85 12.56
C ALA A 88 -7.60 3.47 12.74
N PHE A 89 -6.28 3.42 12.72
CA PHE A 89 -5.49 2.28 13.14
C PHE A 89 -5.59 2.12 14.68
N ASN A 90 -6.20 1.02 15.13
CA ASN A 90 -6.47 0.76 16.56
C ASN A 90 -7.31 1.82 17.29
N GLY A 91 -8.29 2.42 16.60
CA GLY A 91 -9.36 3.21 17.23
C GLY A 91 -9.08 4.71 17.46
N SER A 92 -7.82 5.15 17.48
CA SER A 92 -7.50 6.59 17.63
C SER A 92 -6.26 7.08 16.87
N THR A 93 -5.37 6.18 16.44
CA THR A 93 -4.14 6.55 15.71
C THR A 93 -4.40 6.51 14.20
N SER A 94 -3.93 7.48 13.43
CA SER A 94 -3.97 7.38 11.97
C SER A 94 -3.05 6.28 11.44
N ILE A 95 -3.28 5.80 10.21
CA ILE A 95 -2.35 4.86 9.56
C ILE A 95 -0.94 5.49 9.45
N ARG A 96 -0.87 6.80 9.13
CA ARG A 96 0.40 7.52 9.06
C ARG A 96 1.16 7.45 10.39
N GLU A 97 0.52 7.85 11.49
CA GLU A 97 1.15 7.87 12.81
C GLU A 97 1.59 6.47 13.26
N ALA A 98 0.79 5.44 12.96
CA ALA A 98 1.14 4.06 13.29
C ALA A 98 2.41 3.60 12.57
N VAL A 99 2.59 3.98 11.30
CA VAL A 99 3.79 3.69 10.51
C VAL A 99 4.98 4.54 10.96
N GLU A 100 4.81 5.85 11.12
CA GLU A 100 5.87 6.78 11.54
C GLU A 100 6.39 6.47 12.95
N GLY A 101 5.54 5.96 13.84
CA GLY A 101 5.92 5.51 15.18
C GLY A 101 6.76 4.22 15.22
N LYS A 102 6.87 3.51 14.09
CA LYS A 102 7.66 2.27 13.96
C LYS A 102 8.45 2.26 12.64
N PRO A 103 9.48 3.11 12.51
CA PRO A 103 10.26 3.22 11.26
C PRO A 103 11.03 1.93 10.92
N GLY A 104 11.27 1.05 11.89
CA GLY A 104 11.84 -0.29 11.68
C GLY A 104 10.88 -1.31 11.06
N GLY A 105 9.63 -0.91 10.78
CA GLY A 105 8.60 -1.76 10.19
C GLY A 105 7.53 -2.20 11.18
N LEU A 106 6.42 -2.68 10.64
CA LEU A 106 5.28 -3.24 11.38
C LEU A 106 5.26 -4.77 11.26
N SER A 107 4.43 -5.43 12.06
CA SER A 107 4.15 -6.85 11.87
C SER A 107 3.30 -7.08 10.61
N ALA A 108 3.40 -8.28 10.03
CA ALA A 108 2.53 -8.72 8.92
C ALA A 108 1.04 -8.49 9.22
N GLU A 109 0.60 -8.85 10.44
CA GLU A 109 -0.77 -8.60 10.92
C GLU A 109 -1.14 -7.10 10.90
N SER A 110 -0.22 -6.23 11.31
CA SER A 110 -0.46 -4.78 11.30
C SER A 110 -0.59 -4.24 9.88
N TYR A 111 0.24 -4.73 8.95
CA TYR A 111 0.11 -4.39 7.53
C TYR A 111 -1.22 -4.89 6.95
N GLY A 112 -1.63 -6.12 7.26
CA GLY A 112 -2.94 -6.66 6.88
C GLY A 112 -4.10 -5.80 7.40
N LYS A 113 -4.02 -5.31 8.63
CA LYS A 113 -5.02 -4.37 9.18
C LYS A 113 -5.07 -3.05 8.41
N ILE A 114 -3.91 -2.48 8.05
CA ILE A 114 -3.85 -1.27 7.22
C ILE A 114 -4.53 -1.50 5.88
N GLY A 115 -4.18 -2.59 5.17
CA GLY A 115 -4.78 -2.89 3.87
C GLY A 115 -6.28 -3.11 3.92
N SER A 116 -6.76 -3.83 4.94
CA SER A 116 -8.19 -4.06 5.15
C SER A 116 -8.95 -2.75 5.40
N LEU A 117 -8.39 -1.84 6.21
CA LEU A 117 -8.97 -0.51 6.43
C LEU A 117 -9.08 0.29 5.14
N ILE A 118 -8.03 0.29 4.31
CA ILE A 118 -8.02 0.99 3.02
C ILE A 118 -9.04 0.40 2.05
N GLY A 119 -9.13 -0.94 1.97
CA GLY A 119 -10.15 -1.64 1.19
C GLY A 119 -11.58 -1.29 1.63
N GLY A 120 -11.81 -1.26 2.95
CA GLY A 120 -13.10 -0.87 3.53
C GLY A 120 -13.46 0.61 3.28
N LEU A 121 -12.48 1.52 3.38
CA LEU A 121 -12.69 2.94 3.07
C LEU A 121 -13.11 3.13 1.62
N ILE A 122 -12.40 2.53 0.66
CA ILE A 122 -12.74 2.62 -0.77
C ILE A 122 -14.12 2.02 -1.04
N GLY A 123 -14.40 0.82 -0.52
CA GLY A 123 -15.70 0.17 -0.69
C GLY A 123 -16.87 0.96 -0.10
N GLY A 124 -16.67 1.60 1.06
CA GLY A 124 -17.68 2.45 1.71
C GLY A 124 -17.92 3.78 1.01
N PHE A 125 -16.90 4.38 0.38
CA PHE A 125 -17.07 5.59 -0.45
C PHE A 125 -17.88 5.30 -1.72
N ALA A 126 -17.77 4.10 -2.29
CA ALA A 126 -18.58 3.71 -3.45
C ALA A 126 -20.07 3.50 -3.09
N GLN A 127 -20.37 3.00 -1.88
CA GLN A 127 -21.75 2.79 -1.42
C GLN A 127 -22.49 4.08 -1.05
N SER A 128 -21.77 5.15 -0.68
CA SER A 128 -22.38 6.42 -0.25
C SER A 128 -22.68 7.39 -1.41
N ALA A 129 -22.30 7.04 -2.64
CA ALA A 129 -22.56 7.82 -3.86
C ALA A 129 -23.62 7.16 -4.79
N GLY A 130 -24.31 6.12 -4.32
CA GLY A 130 -25.40 5.43 -5.00
C GLY A 130 -26.77 5.75 -4.43
#